data_AF-A0A2F0A549-F1
#
_entry.id   AF-A0A2F0A549-F1
#
_cell.length_a   1.000
_cell.length_b   1.000
_cell.length_c   1.000
_cell.angle_alpha   90.00
_cell.angle_beta   90.00
_cell.angle_gamma   90.00
#
_symmetry.space_group_name_H-M   'P 1'
#
loop_
_entity.id
_entity.type
_entity.pdbx_description
1 polymer ?
#
loop_
_entity_poly.entity_id
_entity_poly.type
_entity_poly.pdbx_seq_one_letter_code
_entity_poly.pdbx_strand_id
1 'polypeptide(L)'
;MKKGLVGIIALKTLIFLFLFPGLPLFWLWYTFVGSGYWAELNDVKTELASIPGVEIKDLGFNEDITLEDISAKIYLKDKGILYLFGLTRESFKEPKSLGLGQIGDFDIRFTGKQFIEVTNEEGERESIKSDVAGYGINIIGSGVFSGMFPFEIKNVQDLVKRYDGVLDVISQWPDVDHKKKIKDDKGNEYNYYTLRIEN
;
A
#
# COMPACT_ATOMS: atom_id res chain seq x y z
N MET A 1 49.70 -10.86 -40.99
CA MET A 1 48.51 -10.06 -40.62
C MET A 1 47.40 -10.78 -39.81
N LYS A 2 47.46 -12.11 -39.54
CA LYS A 2 46.37 -12.81 -38.80
C LYS A 2 46.45 -12.77 -37.26
N LYS A 3 47.62 -12.52 -36.66
CA LYS A 3 47.82 -12.59 -35.19
C LYS A 3 47.10 -11.48 -34.41
N GLY A 4 46.95 -10.29 -34.99
CA GLY A 4 46.23 -9.18 -34.35
C GLY A 4 44.71 -9.39 -34.27
N LEU A 5 44.12 -10.05 -35.27
CA LEU A 5 42.68 -10.30 -35.33
C LEU A 5 42.23 -11.31 -34.26
N VAL A 6 43.01 -12.36 -34.03
CA VAL A 6 42.69 -13.41 -33.03
C VAL A 6 42.77 -12.87 -31.61
N GLY A 7 43.76 -12.01 -31.31
CA GLY A 7 43.88 -11.37 -30.00
C GLY A 7 42.73 -10.41 -29.68
N ILE A 8 42.25 -9.66 -30.68
CA ILE A 8 41.10 -8.75 -30.54
C ILE A 8 39.80 -9.55 -30.32
N ILE A 9 39.62 -10.67 -31.03
CA ILE A 9 38.45 -11.54 -30.85
C ILE A 9 38.49 -12.19 -29.46
N ALA A 10 39.63 -12.73 -29.04
CA ALA A 10 39.77 -13.35 -27.71
C ALA A 10 39.51 -12.37 -26.57
N LEU A 11 40.01 -11.13 -26.67
CA LEU A 11 39.77 -10.07 -25.69
C LEU A 11 38.29 -9.67 -25.64
N LYS A 12 37.63 -9.50 -26.80
CA LYS A 12 36.19 -9.20 -26.86
C LYS A 12 35.35 -10.32 -26.28
N THR A 13 35.70 -11.57 -26.56
CA THR A 13 35.00 -12.75 -25.99
C THR A 13 35.20 -12.84 -24.48
N LEU A 14 36.39 -12.51 -23.96
CA LEU A 14 36.64 -12.48 -22.51
C LEU A 14 35.83 -11.37 -21.82
N ILE A 15 35.80 -10.18 -22.40
CA ILE A 15 35.00 -9.05 -21.90
C ILE A 15 33.52 -9.43 -21.88
N PHE A 16 33.03 -10.09 -22.94
CA PHE A 16 31.66 -10.58 -23.00
C PHE A 16 31.41 -11.67 -21.94
N LEU A 17 32.31 -12.64 -21.77
CA LEU A 17 32.18 -13.71 -20.78
C LEU A 17 32.22 -13.24 -19.33
N PHE A 18 32.85 -12.10 -19.01
CA PHE A 18 32.94 -11.57 -17.65
C PHE A 18 31.91 -10.47 -17.35
N LEU A 19 31.62 -9.56 -18.29
CA LEU A 19 30.62 -8.51 -18.07
C LEU A 19 29.18 -9.03 -18.23
N PHE A 20 28.95 -9.99 -19.13
CA PHE A 20 27.61 -10.48 -19.43
C PHE A 20 26.96 -11.31 -18.31
N PRO A 21 27.68 -12.09 -17.48
CA PRO A 21 27.10 -12.67 -16.27
C PRO A 21 27.17 -11.72 -15.06
N GLY A 22 28.15 -10.81 -15.02
CA GLY A 22 28.30 -9.85 -13.92
C GLY A 22 27.15 -8.84 -13.83
N LEU A 23 26.66 -8.34 -14.97
CA LEU A 23 25.53 -7.39 -15.02
C LEU A 23 24.21 -7.99 -14.53
N PRO A 24 23.78 -9.19 -14.99
CA PRO A 24 22.60 -9.86 -14.45
C PRO A 24 22.76 -10.21 -12.97
N LEU A 25 23.92 -10.70 -12.53
CA LEU A 25 24.15 -11.00 -11.11
C LEU A 25 24.10 -9.74 -10.25
N PHE A 26 24.68 -8.63 -10.71
CA PHE A 26 24.60 -7.34 -10.04
C PHE A 26 23.18 -6.79 -10.03
N TRP A 27 22.44 -6.91 -11.13
CA TRP A 27 21.04 -6.50 -11.22
C TRP A 27 20.14 -7.32 -10.29
N LEU A 28 20.34 -8.65 -10.25
CA LEU A 28 19.64 -9.54 -9.31
C LEU A 28 19.98 -9.17 -7.86
N TRP A 29 21.26 -8.98 -7.55
CA TRP A 29 21.67 -8.53 -6.22
C TRP A 29 21.02 -7.19 -5.87
N TYR A 30 21.12 -6.17 -6.73
CA TYR A 30 20.54 -4.85 -6.48
C TYR A 30 19.03 -4.89 -6.26
N THR A 31 18.31 -5.70 -7.06
CA THR A 31 16.85 -5.78 -7.05
C THR A 31 16.32 -6.56 -5.86
N PHE A 32 16.97 -7.67 -5.47
CA PHE A 32 16.44 -8.61 -4.48
C PHE A 32 17.14 -8.58 -3.12
N VAL A 33 18.31 -7.95 -3.01
CA VAL A 33 19.14 -7.97 -1.79
C VAL A 33 19.71 -6.60 -1.45
N GLY A 34 20.09 -5.84 -2.47
CA GLY A 34 20.75 -4.55 -2.37
C GLY A 34 19.76 -3.40 -2.15
N SER A 35 20.22 -2.19 -2.41
CA SER A 35 19.45 -0.97 -2.15
C SER A 35 18.15 -0.85 -2.96
N GLY A 36 18.03 -1.55 -4.09
CA GLY A 36 16.82 -1.56 -4.91
C GLY A 36 15.64 -2.23 -4.19
N TYR A 37 15.90 -3.29 -3.44
CA TYR A 37 14.89 -3.99 -2.63
C TYR A 37 14.23 -3.07 -1.61
N TRP A 38 15.01 -2.18 -1.00
CA TRP A 38 14.56 -1.25 0.04
C TRP A 38 14.15 0.12 -0.50
N ALA A 39 14.21 0.36 -1.81
CA ALA A 39 14.06 1.67 -2.39
C ALA A 39 12.67 2.28 -2.09
N GLU A 40 11.61 1.50 -2.29
CA GLU A 40 10.24 2.00 -2.07
C GLU A 40 9.95 2.28 -0.59
N LEU A 41 10.38 1.41 0.33
CA LEU A 41 10.26 1.64 1.77
C LEU A 41 10.99 2.92 2.20
N ASN A 42 12.20 3.13 1.70
CA ASN A 42 12.98 4.34 2.01
C ASN A 42 12.33 5.60 1.45
N ASP A 43 11.73 5.54 0.26
CA ASP A 43 10.99 6.66 -0.30
C ASP A 43 9.76 6.98 0.53
N VAL A 44 8.94 5.98 0.88
CA VAL A 44 7.77 6.16 1.76
C VAL A 44 8.19 6.78 3.10
N LYS A 45 9.26 6.27 3.72
CA LYS A 45 9.79 6.82 4.97
C LYS A 45 10.24 8.27 4.81
N THR A 46 10.94 8.60 3.72
CA THR A 46 11.45 9.95 3.45
C THR A 46 10.30 10.92 3.21
N GLU A 47 9.32 10.53 2.40
CA GLU A 47 8.14 11.34 2.10
C GLU A 47 7.32 11.58 3.38
N LEU A 48 7.06 10.55 4.21
CA LEU A 48 6.39 10.72 5.51
C LEU A 48 7.14 11.67 6.44
N ALA A 49 8.46 11.49 6.57
CA ALA A 49 9.30 12.32 7.42
C ALA A 49 9.39 13.79 6.93
N SER A 50 9.09 14.04 5.65
CA SER A 50 9.06 15.39 5.09
C SER A 50 7.78 16.18 5.44
N ILE A 51 6.72 15.50 5.90
CA ILE A 51 5.44 16.14 6.21
C ILE A 51 5.53 16.83 7.58
N PRO A 52 5.29 18.15 7.66
CA PRO A 52 5.37 18.87 8.93
C PRO A 52 4.43 18.30 9.99
N GLY A 53 4.96 18.04 11.18
CA GLY A 53 4.18 17.54 12.33
C GLY A 53 3.90 16.04 12.30
N VAL A 54 4.40 15.30 11.31
CA VAL A 54 4.36 13.83 11.28
C VAL A 54 5.55 13.25 12.04
N GLU A 55 5.28 12.32 12.94
CA GLU A 55 6.26 11.44 13.56
C GLU A 55 5.95 9.99 13.19
N ILE A 56 6.92 9.30 12.59
CA ILE A 56 6.77 7.88 12.23
C ILE A 56 6.99 7.05 13.51
N LYS A 57 5.96 6.33 13.95
CA LYS A 57 6.01 5.45 15.13
C LYS A 57 6.42 4.04 14.74
N ASP A 58 5.91 3.56 13.62
CA ASP A 58 6.19 2.22 13.10
C ASP A 58 6.08 2.19 11.58
N LEU A 59 6.89 1.34 10.95
CA LEU A 59 6.84 1.02 9.53
C LEU A 59 6.81 -0.49 9.38
N GLY A 60 5.73 -1.01 8.80
CA GLY A 60 5.55 -2.42 8.50
C GLY A 60 5.69 -2.68 7.00
N PHE A 61 6.05 -3.90 6.65
CA PHE A 61 6.11 -4.41 5.28
C PHE A 61 6.09 -5.93 5.30
N ASN A 62 5.72 -6.54 4.18
CA ASN A 62 5.82 -7.99 3.98
C ASN A 62 7.13 -8.32 3.25
N GLU A 63 7.94 -9.20 3.84
CA GLU A 63 9.20 -9.67 3.26
C GLU A 63 8.97 -10.87 2.33
N ASP A 64 8.65 -10.60 1.07
CA ASP A 64 8.64 -11.61 0.00
C ASP A 64 9.71 -11.29 -1.06
N ILE A 65 9.61 -11.88 -2.26
CA ILE A 65 10.49 -11.62 -3.42
C ILE A 65 10.53 -10.13 -3.77
N THR A 66 9.43 -9.42 -3.53
CA THR A 66 9.30 -7.97 -3.58
C THR A 66 8.84 -7.47 -2.22
N LEU A 67 9.34 -6.31 -1.79
CA LEU A 67 8.85 -5.64 -0.59
C LEU A 67 7.45 -5.09 -0.91
N GLU A 68 6.42 -5.72 -0.35
CA GLU A 68 5.02 -5.39 -0.60
C GLU A 68 4.32 -4.95 0.68
N ASP A 69 3.12 -4.39 0.53
CA ASP A 69 2.23 -4.01 1.64
C ASP A 69 2.87 -3.08 2.70
N ILE A 70 3.61 -2.07 2.24
CA ILE A 70 4.16 -1.06 3.14
C ILE A 70 3.03 -0.40 3.92
N SER A 71 3.19 -0.37 5.24
CA SER A 71 2.27 0.25 6.19
C SER A 71 3.04 1.19 7.10
N ALA A 72 2.34 2.18 7.64
CA ALA A 72 2.92 3.15 8.56
C ALA A 72 1.94 3.50 9.67
N LYS A 73 2.39 3.39 10.92
CA LYS A 73 1.75 4.04 12.06
C LYS A 73 2.46 5.36 12.29
N ILE A 74 1.73 6.46 12.12
CA ILE A 74 2.25 7.81 12.32
C ILE A 74 1.48 8.54 13.41
N TYR A 75 2.16 9.40 14.13
CA TYR A 75 1.58 10.34 15.08
C TYR A 75 1.62 11.74 14.46
N LEU A 76 0.47 12.40 14.43
CA LEU A 76 0.35 13.80 14.06
C LEU A 76 0.38 14.65 15.32
N LYS A 77 1.36 15.56 15.40
CA LYS A 77 1.55 16.47 16.53
C LYS A 77 0.25 17.22 16.84
N ASP A 78 -0.12 17.23 18.12
CA ASP A 78 -1.31 17.89 18.66
C ASP A 78 -2.66 17.34 18.13
N LYS A 79 -2.63 16.20 17.43
CA LYS A 79 -3.82 15.55 16.87
C LYS A 79 -3.98 14.11 17.36
N GLY A 80 -3.20 13.17 16.83
CA GLY A 80 -3.34 11.75 17.17
C GLY A 80 -2.73 10.81 16.14
N ILE A 81 -3.09 9.53 16.25
CA ILE A 81 -2.54 8.45 15.40
C ILE A 81 -3.25 8.40 14.05
N LEU A 82 -2.50 8.04 13.00
CA LEU A 82 -2.97 7.44 11.76
C LEU A 82 -2.26 6.10 11.55
N TYR A 83 -3.00 5.09 11.11
CA TYR A 83 -2.41 3.87 10.57
C TYR A 83 -2.81 3.70 9.11
N LEU A 84 -1.81 3.66 8.23
CA LEU A 84 -1.97 3.60 6.79
C LEU A 84 -1.38 2.30 6.25
N PHE A 85 -1.96 1.77 5.17
CA PHE A 85 -1.50 0.55 4.50
C PHE A 85 -1.55 0.69 2.97
N GLY A 86 -0.81 -0.18 2.29
CA GLY A 86 -0.67 -0.12 0.83
C GLY A 86 0.05 1.15 0.38
N LEU A 87 1.01 1.62 1.18
CA LEU A 87 1.81 2.79 0.86
C LEU A 87 2.79 2.47 -0.26
N THR A 88 2.90 3.39 -1.20
CA THR A 88 3.85 3.35 -2.32
C THR A 88 4.42 4.75 -2.50
N ARG A 89 5.40 4.91 -3.39
CA ARG A 89 5.86 6.26 -3.78
C ARG A 89 4.71 7.13 -4.32
N GLU A 90 3.72 6.52 -4.98
CA GLU A 90 2.60 7.25 -5.56
C GLU A 90 1.56 7.70 -4.53
N SER A 91 1.57 7.13 -3.31
CA SER A 91 0.72 7.58 -2.18
C SER A 91 0.88 9.06 -1.82
N PHE A 92 2.00 9.68 -2.20
CA PHE A 92 2.33 11.07 -1.92
C PHE A 92 2.09 12.02 -3.10
N LYS A 93 1.55 11.50 -4.22
CA LYS A 93 1.27 12.25 -5.44
C LYS A 93 -0.20 12.12 -5.83
N GLU A 94 -0.51 11.17 -6.71
CA GLU A 94 -1.83 10.89 -7.25
C GLU A 94 -2.13 9.38 -7.12
N PRO A 95 -2.27 8.87 -5.89
CA PRO A 95 -2.53 7.45 -5.68
C PRO A 95 -3.88 7.03 -6.23
N LYS A 96 -3.93 5.79 -6.73
CA LYS A 96 -5.20 5.13 -7.07
C LYS A 96 -5.94 4.62 -5.82
N SER A 97 -5.21 4.41 -4.73
CA SER A 97 -5.73 3.92 -3.46
C SER A 97 -4.86 4.39 -2.30
N LEU A 98 -5.48 4.64 -1.15
CA LEU A 98 -4.81 4.88 0.10
C LEU A 98 -5.60 4.20 1.21
N GLY A 99 -4.95 3.24 1.87
CA GLY A 99 -5.53 2.50 2.98
C GLY A 99 -5.51 3.29 4.28
N LEU A 100 -6.64 3.37 4.98
CA LEU A 100 -6.77 3.91 6.33
C LEU A 100 -7.30 2.83 7.27
N GLY A 101 -6.47 2.41 8.22
CA GLY A 101 -6.80 1.36 9.19
C GLY A 101 -7.14 1.93 10.57
N GLN A 102 -6.50 3.03 10.97
CA GLN A 102 -6.75 3.67 12.26
C GLN A 102 -6.70 5.19 12.11
N ILE A 103 -7.58 5.89 12.82
CA ILE A 103 -7.47 7.33 13.05
C ILE A 103 -7.90 7.68 14.47
N GLY A 104 -7.05 8.41 15.18
CA GLY A 104 -7.27 8.72 16.60
C GLY A 104 -7.34 7.44 17.43
N ASP A 105 -8.40 7.30 18.22
CA ASP A 105 -8.72 6.12 19.01
C ASP A 105 -9.68 5.16 18.30
N PHE A 106 -9.90 5.32 16.99
CA PHE A 106 -10.77 4.45 16.20
C PHE A 106 -9.99 3.53 15.27
N ASP A 107 -10.16 2.23 15.50
CA ASP A 107 -9.76 1.15 14.59
C ASP A 107 -10.88 0.89 13.58
N ILE A 108 -10.58 0.94 12.29
CA ILE A 108 -11.58 0.81 11.23
C ILE A 108 -11.66 -0.65 10.78
N ARG A 109 -12.87 -1.20 10.82
CA ARG A 109 -13.12 -2.60 10.50
C ARG A 109 -14.32 -2.75 9.57
N PHE A 110 -14.28 -3.78 8.74
CA PHE A 110 -15.48 -4.22 8.02
C PHE A 110 -15.50 -5.74 7.84
N THR A 111 -16.70 -6.30 7.71
CA THR A 111 -16.91 -7.67 7.26
C THR A 111 -18.00 -7.70 6.20
N GLY A 112 -18.03 -8.68 5.32
CA GLY A 112 -19.05 -8.67 4.28
C GLY A 112 -18.87 -9.73 3.22
N LYS A 113 -19.38 -9.44 2.03
CA LYS A 113 -19.29 -10.30 0.86
C LYS A 113 -18.87 -9.50 -0.36
N GLN A 114 -17.81 -9.93 -1.03
CA GLN A 114 -17.32 -9.29 -2.24
C GLN A 114 -17.15 -10.29 -3.38
N PHE A 115 -17.27 -9.81 -4.61
CA PHE A 115 -16.91 -10.57 -5.79
C PHE A 115 -15.39 -10.69 -5.90
N ILE A 116 -14.91 -11.91 -6.09
CA ILE A 116 -13.52 -12.22 -6.40
C ILE A 116 -13.45 -13.04 -7.69
N GLU A 117 -12.41 -12.81 -8.46
CA GLU A 117 -12.16 -13.53 -9.71
C GLU A 117 -11.28 -14.75 -9.45
N VAL A 118 -11.84 -15.94 -9.61
CA VAL A 118 -11.15 -17.22 -9.43
C VAL A 118 -10.99 -17.94 -10.77
N THR A 119 -10.15 -18.97 -10.80
CA THR A 119 -10.04 -19.88 -11.94
C THR A 119 -10.57 -21.23 -11.51
N ASN A 120 -11.53 -21.80 -12.24
CA ASN A 120 -12.08 -23.12 -11.95
C ASN A 120 -11.11 -24.25 -12.35
N GLU A 121 -11.50 -25.50 -12.10
CA GLU A 121 -10.67 -26.67 -12.40
C GLU A 121 -10.41 -26.84 -13.91
N GLU A 122 -11.32 -26.33 -14.74
CA GLU A 122 -11.23 -26.31 -16.19
C GLU A 122 -10.33 -25.19 -16.74
N GLY A 123 -9.82 -24.30 -15.89
CA GLY A 123 -8.96 -23.18 -16.29
C GLY A 123 -9.71 -21.93 -16.74
N GLU A 124 -11.03 -21.89 -16.59
CA GLU A 124 -11.88 -20.75 -16.94
C GLU A 124 -11.99 -19.76 -15.77
N ARG A 125 -12.09 -18.47 -16.09
CA ARG A 125 -12.25 -17.41 -15.08
C ARG A 125 -13.72 -17.26 -14.71
N GLU A 126 -14.01 -17.24 -13.42
CA GLU A 126 -15.35 -16.99 -12.90
C GLU A 126 -15.33 -16.01 -11.72
N SER A 127 -16.46 -15.31 -11.55
CA SER A 127 -16.65 -14.36 -10.46
C SER A 127 -17.52 -14.99 -9.38
N ILE A 128 -16.98 -15.16 -8.17
CA ILE A 128 -17.69 -15.74 -7.04
C ILE A 128 -17.82 -14.75 -5.90
N LYS A 129 -18.92 -14.82 -5.16
CA LYS A 129 -19.15 -13.98 -3.99
C LYS A 129 -18.57 -14.65 -2.75
N SER A 130 -17.48 -14.10 -2.22
CA SER A 130 -16.73 -14.62 -1.07
C SER A 130 -16.92 -13.75 0.16
N ASP A 131 -16.89 -14.36 1.34
CA ASP A 131 -16.83 -13.63 2.60
C ASP A 131 -15.51 -12.87 2.72
N VAL A 132 -15.57 -11.65 3.24
CA VAL A 132 -14.40 -10.77 3.42
C VAL A 132 -14.40 -10.17 4.82
N ALA A 133 -13.21 -10.01 5.39
CA ALA A 133 -12.96 -9.17 6.55
C ALA A 133 -11.79 -8.24 6.23
N GLY A 134 -11.92 -6.96 6.59
CA GLY A 134 -10.91 -5.95 6.34
C GLY A 134 -10.58 -5.15 7.59
N TYR A 135 -9.31 -4.73 7.66
CA TYR A 135 -8.70 -4.00 8.77
C TYR A 135 -8.45 -2.52 8.42
N GLY A 136 -9.28 -2.00 7.53
CA GLY A 136 -9.26 -0.62 7.10
C GLY A 136 -9.96 -0.44 5.76
N ILE A 137 -10.00 0.80 5.29
CA ILE A 137 -10.77 1.19 4.11
C ILE A 137 -9.87 1.92 3.11
N ASN A 138 -10.22 1.83 1.82
CA ASN A 138 -9.64 2.74 0.84
C ASN A 138 -10.42 4.07 0.87
N ILE A 139 -9.71 5.17 1.10
CA ILE A 139 -10.30 6.52 1.24
C ILE A 139 -10.13 7.40 -0.01
N ILE A 140 -9.52 6.86 -1.07
CA ILE A 140 -9.29 7.58 -2.34
C ILE A 140 -9.96 6.85 -3.50
N GLY A 141 -10.41 7.61 -4.50
CA GLY A 141 -11.02 7.10 -5.73
C GLY A 141 -12.54 6.95 -5.60
N SER A 142 -13.12 6.03 -6.39
CA SER A 142 -14.58 5.82 -6.48
C SER A 142 -15.08 4.66 -5.62
N GLY A 143 -14.32 4.26 -4.60
CA GLY A 143 -14.73 3.20 -3.68
C GLY A 143 -15.93 3.62 -2.82
N VAL A 144 -16.69 2.64 -2.34
CA VAL A 144 -17.89 2.92 -1.53
C VAL A 144 -17.57 3.69 -0.24
N PHE A 145 -16.39 3.46 0.34
CA PHE A 145 -15.92 4.13 1.55
C PHE A 145 -15.40 5.55 1.29
N SER A 146 -14.75 5.81 0.16
CA SER A 146 -14.32 7.18 -0.19
C SER A 146 -15.52 8.11 -0.38
N GLY A 147 -16.63 7.57 -0.88
CA GLY A 147 -17.91 8.29 -1.00
C GLY A 147 -18.59 8.65 0.33
N MET A 148 -18.08 8.17 1.48
CA MET A 148 -18.63 8.53 2.79
C MET A 148 -18.08 9.86 3.33
N PHE A 149 -17.00 10.38 2.75
CA PHE A 149 -16.41 11.65 3.16
C PHE A 149 -17.06 12.80 2.38
N PRO A 150 -17.40 13.94 3.03
CA PRO A 150 -17.98 15.09 2.35
C PRO A 150 -16.95 15.90 1.54
N PHE A 151 -15.73 15.38 1.40
CA PHE A 151 -14.62 15.99 0.69
C PHE A 151 -13.76 14.90 0.07
N GLU A 152 -13.04 15.26 -0.99
CA GLU A 152 -12.03 14.41 -1.61
C GLU A 152 -10.73 14.43 -0.80
N ILE A 153 -10.10 13.27 -0.67
CA ILE A 153 -8.75 13.10 -0.15
C ILE A 153 -7.86 12.73 -1.32
N LYS A 154 -6.82 13.53 -1.60
CA LYS A 154 -6.01 13.36 -2.82
C LYS A 154 -4.79 12.48 -2.64
N ASN A 155 -4.16 12.53 -1.47
CA ASN A 155 -2.93 11.81 -1.12
C ASN A 155 -2.68 11.87 0.39
N VAL A 156 -1.55 11.33 0.85
CA VAL A 156 -1.18 11.34 2.28
C VAL A 156 -1.10 12.76 2.85
N GLN A 157 -0.53 13.73 2.13
CA GLN A 157 -0.39 15.11 2.61
C GLN A 157 -1.76 15.78 2.78
N ASP A 158 -2.70 15.53 1.88
CA ASP A 158 -4.08 16.03 2.00
C ASP A 158 -4.84 15.35 3.14
N LEU A 159 -4.65 14.04 3.34
CA LEU A 159 -5.18 13.31 4.50
C LEU A 159 -4.70 13.93 5.82
N VAL A 160 -3.39 14.20 5.95
CA VAL A 160 -2.80 14.82 7.15
C VAL A 160 -3.41 16.20 7.42
N LYS A 161 -3.58 17.02 6.38
CA LYS A 161 -4.23 18.33 6.49
C LYS A 161 -5.69 18.23 6.93
N ARG A 162 -6.39 17.23 6.44
CA ARG A 162 -7.83 16.98 6.69
C ARG A 162 -8.11 16.08 7.89
N TYR A 163 -7.09 15.74 8.68
CA TYR A 163 -7.20 14.79 9.79
C TYR A 163 -8.47 14.95 10.62
N ASP A 164 -8.75 16.18 11.08
CA ASP A 164 -9.89 16.43 11.97
C ASP A 164 -11.24 16.16 11.27
N GLY A 165 -11.37 16.54 10.00
CA GLY A 165 -12.58 16.25 9.22
C GLY A 165 -12.76 14.75 8.94
N VAL A 166 -11.66 14.01 8.77
CA VAL A 166 -11.70 12.54 8.59
C VAL A 166 -12.09 11.89 9.92
N LEU A 167 -11.49 12.34 11.02
CA LEU A 167 -11.79 11.85 12.37
C LEU A 167 -13.25 12.13 12.73
N ASP A 168 -13.78 13.32 12.42
CA ASP A 168 -15.19 13.66 12.65
C ASP A 168 -16.14 12.67 11.96
N VAL A 169 -15.84 12.29 10.71
CA VAL A 169 -16.62 11.28 9.98
C VAL A 169 -16.50 9.91 10.63
N ILE A 170 -15.28 9.43 10.88
CA ILE A 170 -15.03 8.10 11.46
C ILE A 170 -15.59 8.00 12.89
N SER A 171 -15.58 9.07 13.66
CA SER A 171 -16.10 9.08 15.04
C SER A 171 -17.60 8.83 15.14
N GLN A 172 -18.33 9.03 14.03
CA GLN A 172 -19.77 8.79 13.92
C GLN A 172 -20.10 7.40 13.37
N TRP A 173 -19.08 6.60 13.03
CA TRP A 173 -19.28 5.23 12.56
C TRP A 173 -19.81 4.35 13.70
N PRO A 174 -20.56 3.29 13.38
CA PRO A 174 -21.07 2.38 14.39
C PRO A 174 -19.94 1.63 15.08
N ASP A 175 -20.22 1.14 16.29
CA ASP A 175 -19.37 0.19 16.99
C ASP A 175 -19.61 -1.25 16.50
N VAL A 176 -18.87 -2.21 17.09
CA VAL A 176 -18.94 -3.63 16.76
C VAL A 176 -20.30 -4.27 17.01
N ASP A 177 -21.11 -3.73 17.92
CA ASP A 177 -22.43 -4.27 18.25
C ASP A 177 -23.53 -3.69 17.35
N HIS A 178 -23.29 -2.53 16.73
CA HIS A 178 -24.27 -1.78 15.93
C HIS A 178 -23.86 -1.59 14.46
N LYS A 179 -23.09 -2.53 13.90
CA LYS A 179 -22.55 -2.48 12.52
C LYS A 179 -23.58 -2.01 11.49
N LYS A 180 -23.16 -1.12 10.58
CA LYS A 180 -24.01 -0.63 9.49
C LYS A 180 -23.65 -1.28 8.17
N LYS A 181 -24.68 -1.53 7.36
CA LYS A 181 -24.54 -2.11 6.03
C LYS A 181 -24.37 -1.03 4.97
N ILE A 182 -23.48 -1.28 4.03
CA ILE A 182 -23.39 -0.54 2.77
C ILE A 182 -23.17 -1.52 1.62
N LYS A 183 -23.66 -1.15 0.44
CA LYS A 183 -23.51 -1.92 -0.79
C LYS A 183 -22.95 -1.00 -1.86
N ASP A 184 -21.98 -1.50 -2.63
CA ASP A 184 -21.45 -0.76 -3.78
C ASP A 184 -22.23 -1.04 -5.07
N ASP A 185 -21.87 -0.33 -6.13
CA ASP A 185 -22.46 -0.45 -7.47
C ASP A 185 -22.22 -1.82 -8.13
N LYS A 186 -21.14 -2.52 -7.73
CA LYS A 186 -20.78 -3.88 -8.16
C LYS A 186 -21.52 -4.96 -7.38
N GLY A 187 -22.26 -4.59 -6.33
CA GLY A 187 -23.02 -5.49 -5.49
C GLY A 187 -22.23 -6.19 -4.39
N ASN A 188 -21.04 -5.68 -4.07
CA ASN A 188 -20.33 -6.03 -2.85
C ASN A 188 -21.04 -5.42 -1.65
N GLU A 189 -21.07 -6.16 -0.55
CA GLU A 189 -21.79 -5.79 0.66
C GLU A 189 -20.81 -5.74 1.82
N TYR A 190 -20.85 -4.67 2.60
CA TYR A 190 -19.96 -4.46 3.74
C TYR A 190 -20.78 -4.07 4.97
N ASN A 191 -20.42 -4.66 6.11
CA ASN A 191 -20.84 -4.28 7.44
C ASN A 191 -19.64 -3.57 8.08
N TYR A 192 -19.67 -2.24 8.11
CA TYR A 192 -18.57 -1.42 8.61
C TYR A 192 -18.82 -1.00 10.05
N TYR A 193 -17.73 -0.83 10.81
CA TYR A 193 -17.74 -0.44 12.21
C TYR A 193 -16.35 0.03 12.66
N THR A 194 -16.29 0.55 13.87
CA THR A 194 -15.04 0.89 14.54
C THR A 194 -14.89 0.14 15.86
N LEU A 195 -13.64 -0.04 16.30
CA LEU A 195 -13.29 -0.41 17.68
C LEU A 195 -12.58 0.78 18.34
N ARG A 196 -12.89 1.05 19.61
CA ARG A 196 -12.12 2.02 20.39
C ARG A 196 -10.82 1.36 20.85
N ILE A 197 -9.69 2.01 20.60
CA ILE A 197 -8.37 1.59 21.08
C ILE A 197 -7.91 2.57 22.14
N GLU A 198 -7.55 2.05 23.31
CA GLU A 198 -6.80 2.81 24.31
C GLU A 198 -5.35 2.95 23.80
N ASN A 199 -4.97 4.16 23.36
CA ASN A 199 -3.62 4.50 22.91
C ASN A 199 -2.77 5.06 24.04
#